data_AF-A0A957PFZ0-F1
#
_entry.id   AF-A0A957PFZ0-F1
#
_cell.length_a   1.000
_cell.length_b   1.000
_cell.length_c   1.000
_cell.angle_alpha   90.00
_cell.angle_beta   90.00
_cell.angle_gamma   90.00
#
_symmetry.space_group_name_H-M   'P 1'
#
loop_
_entity.id
_entity.type
_entity.pdbx_description
1 polymer ?
#
loop_
_entity_poly.entity_id
_entity_poly.type
_entity_poly.pdbx_seq_one_letter_code
_entity_poly.pdbx_strand_id
1 'polypeptide(L)'
;MAELAAAVARLEALFPAEFLPLLKRMTRPPVLTVQRERRQQMLSLLNRALLYHPKVRITYETRSREGAVSQRVVHPYQIMPYVRSWQLIAFGQRRQA
;
A
#
# COMPACT_ATOMS: atom_id res chain seq x y z
N MET A 1 19.15 -15.35 10.01
CA MET A 1 19.82 -14.22 9.33
C MET A 1 20.51 -14.65 8.04
N ALA A 2 21.31 -15.74 8.03
CA ALA A 2 22.00 -16.21 6.82
C ALA A 2 21.09 -16.64 5.66
N GLU A 3 19.96 -17.31 5.94
CA GLU A 3 19.03 -17.79 4.91
C GLU A 3 18.34 -16.65 4.15
N LEU A 4 17.90 -15.61 4.86
CA LEU A 4 17.29 -14.42 4.24
C LEU A 4 18.30 -13.70 3.34
N ALA A 5 19.54 -13.52 3.80
CA ALA A 5 20.60 -12.91 3.00
C ALA A 5 20.90 -13.71 1.72
N ALA A 6 20.93 -15.04 1.82
CA ALA A 6 21.11 -15.92 0.66
C ALA A 6 19.92 -15.90 -0.31
N ALA A 7 18.68 -15.76 0.20
CA ALA A 7 17.49 -15.59 -0.64
C ALA A 7 17.51 -14.24 -1.38
N VAL A 8 17.89 -13.17 -0.71
CA VAL A 8 18.05 -11.84 -1.33
C VAL A 8 19.14 -11.87 -2.40
N ALA A 9 20.29 -12.47 -2.14
CA ALA A 9 21.39 -12.54 -3.12
C ALA A 9 20.99 -13.33 -4.38
N ARG A 10 20.24 -14.43 -4.22
CA ARG A 10 19.68 -15.18 -5.35
C ARG A 10 18.71 -14.35 -6.17
N LEU A 11 17.90 -13.52 -5.52
CA LEU A 11 16.96 -12.62 -6.20
C LEU A 11 17.71 -11.52 -6.98
N GLU A 12 18.73 -10.91 -6.37
CA GLU A 12 19.55 -9.87 -7.00
C GLU A 12 20.30 -10.40 -8.23
N ALA A 13 20.76 -11.65 -8.20
CA ALA A 13 21.44 -12.31 -9.32
C ALA A 13 20.55 -12.56 -10.55
N LEU A 14 19.22 -12.48 -10.42
CA LEU A 14 18.31 -12.59 -11.57
C LEU A 14 18.25 -11.32 -12.42
N PHE A 15 18.72 -10.19 -11.90
CA PHE A 15 18.71 -8.92 -12.60
C PHE A 15 20.04 -8.66 -13.32
N PRO A 16 20.03 -8.05 -14.52
CA PRO A 16 21.25 -7.59 -15.17
C PRO A 16 22.03 -6.62 -14.28
N ALA A 17 23.37 -6.66 -14.37
CA ALA A 17 24.27 -5.96 -13.45
C ALA A 17 24.05 -4.44 -13.42
N GLU A 18 23.65 -3.86 -14.55
CA GLU A 18 23.30 -2.44 -14.69
C GLU A 18 22.11 -1.99 -13.82
N PHE A 19 21.24 -2.92 -13.38
CA PHE A 19 20.10 -2.61 -12.53
C PHE A 19 20.41 -2.72 -11.02
N LEU A 20 21.53 -3.33 -10.63
CA LEU A 20 21.91 -3.47 -9.22
C LEU A 20 22.00 -2.12 -8.48
N PRO A 21 22.54 -1.03 -9.05
CA PRO A 21 22.54 0.28 -8.40
C PRO A 21 21.13 0.83 -8.16
N LEU A 22 20.19 0.55 -9.07
CA LEU A 22 18.79 0.96 -8.92
C LEU A 22 18.09 0.15 -7.82
N LEU A 23 18.30 -1.17 -7.79
CA LEU A 23 17.78 -2.04 -6.73
C LEU A 23 18.28 -1.60 -5.34
N LYS A 24 19.58 -1.32 -5.21
CA LYS A 24 20.16 -0.81 -3.95
C LYS A 24 19.61 0.55 -3.52
N ARG A 25 19.23 1.40 -4.46
CA ARG A 25 18.54 2.67 -4.16
C ARG A 25 17.11 2.43 -3.69
N MET A 26 16.41 1.44 -4.24
CA MET A 26 15.04 1.09 -3.85
C MET A 26 14.99 0.40 -2.49
N THR A 27 16.01 -0.37 -2.10
CA THR A 27 16.09 -1.03 -0.80
C THR A 27 16.53 -0.09 0.33
N ARG A 28 17.05 1.10 0.03
CA ARG A 28 17.36 2.11 1.06
C ARG A 28 16.05 2.63 1.65
N PRO A 29 15.80 2.41 2.96
CA PRO A 29 14.59 2.93 3.57
C PRO A 29 14.62 4.47 3.47
N PRO A 30 13.59 5.10 2.91
CA PRO A 30 13.51 6.56 2.91
C PRO A 30 13.51 7.08 4.34
N VAL A 31 14.09 8.25 4.59
CA VAL A 31 13.78 9.01 5.82
C VAL A 31 12.35 9.50 5.67
N LEU A 32 11.46 9.00 6.52
CA LEU A 32 10.03 9.26 6.43
C LEU A 32 9.62 10.21 7.55
N THR A 33 8.78 11.19 7.20
CA THR A 33 8.00 11.89 8.22
C THR A 33 6.89 10.97 8.73
N VAL A 34 6.41 11.16 9.95
CA VAL A 34 5.30 10.36 10.55
C VAL A 34 4.09 10.24 9.62
N GLN A 35 3.75 11.32 8.90
CA GLN A 35 2.67 11.27 7.91
C GLN A 35 2.99 10.38 6.71
N ARG A 36 4.25 10.35 6.26
CA ARG A 36 4.71 9.53 5.15
C ARG A 36 4.78 8.05 5.54
N GLU A 37 5.16 7.74 6.78
CA GLU A 37 5.10 6.39 7.36
C GLU A 37 3.67 5.87 7.38
N ARG A 38 2.72 6.65 7.92
CA ARG A 38 1.31 6.28 7.94
C ARG A 38 0.76 6.00 6.53
N ARG A 39 1.10 6.85 5.55
CA ARG A 39 0.69 6.63 4.15
C ARG A 39 1.27 5.35 3.57
N GLN A 40 2.54 5.04 3.84
CA GLN A 40 3.14 3.79 3.39
C GLN A 40 2.50 2.57 4.05
N GLN A 41 2.26 2.61 5.36
CA GLN A 41 1.54 1.53 6.06
C GLN A 41 0.15 1.29 5.46
N MET A 42 -0.59 2.35 5.17
CA MET A 42 -1.91 2.24 4.52
C MET A 42 -1.79 1.63 3.11
N LEU A 43 -0.84 2.07 2.30
CA LEU A 43 -0.63 1.51 0.96
C LEU A 43 -0.22 0.04 1.01
N SER A 44 0.66 -0.35 1.94
CA SER A 44 1.04 -1.74 2.14
C SER A 44 -0.15 -2.61 2.56
N LEU A 45 -1.00 -2.10 3.47
CA LEU A 45 -2.23 -2.79 3.88
C LEU A 45 -3.17 -3.00 2.69
N LEU A 46 -3.39 -1.97 1.88
CA LEU A 46 -4.30 -2.05 0.73
C LEU A 46 -3.74 -2.97 -0.36
N ASN A 47 -2.43 -2.93 -0.65
CA ASN A 47 -1.82 -3.86 -1.60
C ASN A 47 -1.89 -5.32 -1.09
N ARG A 48 -1.69 -5.55 0.21
CA ARG A 48 -1.91 -6.87 0.82
C ARG A 48 -3.36 -7.30 0.65
N ALA A 49 -4.32 -6.38 0.81
CA ALA A 49 -5.73 -6.69 0.60
C ALA A 49 -6.08 -7.03 -0.86
N LEU A 50 -5.39 -6.44 -1.84
CA LEU A 50 -5.52 -6.83 -3.25
C LEU A 50 -4.96 -8.24 -3.51
N LEU A 51 -3.82 -8.59 -2.91
CA LEU A 51 -3.15 -9.87 -3.14
C LEU A 51 -3.88 -11.06 -2.51
N TYR A 52 -4.42 -10.88 -1.30
CA TYR A 52 -5.03 -11.97 -0.53
C TYR A 52 -6.56 -11.92 -0.51
N HIS A 53 -7.15 -10.93 -1.16
CA HIS A 53 -8.59 -10.68 -1.21
C HIS A 53 -9.35 -10.53 0.14
N PRO A 54 -8.75 -10.09 1.28
CA PRO A 54 -9.54 -9.76 2.46
C PRO A 54 -10.34 -8.46 2.26
N LYS A 55 -11.48 -8.37 2.96
CA LYS A 55 -12.21 -7.10 3.11
C LYS A 55 -11.39 -6.10 3.94
N VAL A 56 -11.54 -4.83 3.63
CA VAL A 56 -10.92 -3.73 4.37
C VAL A 56 -11.99 -2.87 5.02
N ARG A 57 -11.80 -2.56 6.31
CA ARG A 57 -12.59 -1.57 7.04
C ARG A 57 -11.89 -0.21 6.95
N ILE A 58 -12.58 0.79 6.42
CA ILE A 58 -12.07 2.13 6.20
C ILE A 58 -12.91 3.11 7.03
N THR A 59 -12.23 3.91 7.84
CA THR A 59 -12.80 5.09 8.49
C THR A 59 -12.22 6.31 7.78
N TYR A 60 -13.10 7.15 7.23
CA TYR A 60 -12.69 8.33 6.47
C TYR A 60 -13.50 9.56 6.87
N GLU A 61 -12.84 10.70 6.80
CA GLU A 61 -13.44 12.00 7.09
C GLU A 61 -13.97 12.60 5.80
N THR A 62 -15.22 13.06 5.82
CA THR A 62 -15.83 13.73 4.66
C THR A 62 -15.83 15.23 4.88
N ARG A 63 -14.89 15.94 4.24
CA ARG A 63 -14.78 17.41 4.36
C ARG A 63 -16.04 18.15 3.92
N SER A 64 -16.76 17.64 2.92
CA SER A 64 -18.02 18.25 2.45
C SER A 64 -19.20 18.10 3.42
N ARG A 65 -19.03 17.34 4.50
CA ARG A 65 -20.03 17.11 5.55
C ARG A 65 -19.47 17.50 6.92
N GLU A 66 -18.82 18.66 7.00
CA GLU A 66 -18.27 19.22 8.25
C GLU A 66 -17.34 18.26 9.02
N GLY A 67 -16.55 17.46 8.28
CA GLY A 67 -15.64 16.51 8.92
C GLY A 67 -16.34 15.26 9.47
N ALA A 68 -17.57 14.97 9.04
CA ALA A 68 -18.28 13.76 9.44
C ALA A 68 -17.44 12.51 9.16
N VAL A 69 -17.22 11.73 10.22
CA VAL A 69 -16.49 10.47 10.17
C VAL A 69 -17.44 9.37 9.72
N SER A 70 -17.07 8.69 8.64
CA SER A 70 -17.84 7.57 8.08
C SER A 70 -17.00 6.30 8.07
N GLN A 71 -17.64 5.17 8.39
CA GLN A 71 -17.03 3.85 8.30
C GLN A 71 -17.64 3.04 7.16
N ARG A 72 -16.81 2.30 6.42
CA ARG A 72 -17.23 1.35 5.38
C ARG A 72 -16.41 0.07 5.44
N VAL A 73 -17.04 -1.04 5.09
CA VAL A 73 -16.34 -2.30 4.78
C VAL A 73 -16.40 -2.50 3.27
N VAL A 74 -15.24 -2.63 2.65
CA VAL A 74 -15.11 -2.68 1.20
C VAL A 74 -14.27 -3.89 0.75
N HIS A 75 -14.49 -4.32 -0.48
CA HIS A 75 -13.66 -5.29 -1.19
C HIS A 75 -12.82 -4.54 -2.24
N PRO A 76 -11.52 -4.32 -1.97
CA PRO A 76 -10.60 -3.73 -2.93
C PRO A 76 -10.50 -4.55 -4.20
N TYR A 77 -10.50 -3.89 -5.36
CA TYR A 77 -10.15 -4.54 -6.63
C TYR A 77 -9.06 -3.79 -7.40
N GLN A 78 -8.86 -2.49 -7.14
CA GLN A 78 -7.78 -1.74 -7.76
C GLN A 78 -7.29 -0.60 -6.88
N ILE A 79 -5.97 -0.38 -6.87
CA ILE A 79 -5.33 0.83 -6.36
C ILE A 79 -4.57 1.45 -7.52
N MET A 80 -4.76 2.75 -7.74
CA MET A 80 -4.07 3.44 -8.83
C MET A 80 -3.63 4.85 -8.43
N PRO A 81 -2.53 5.34 -9.00
CA PRO A 81 -2.20 6.76 -8.93
C PRO A 81 -3.21 7.56 -9.76
N TYR A 82 -3.70 8.67 -9.21
CA TYR A 82 -4.53 9.65 -9.91
C TYR A 82 -4.14 11.07 -9.49
N VAL A 83 -3.69 11.85 -10.46
CA VAL A 83 -3.12 13.20 -10.27
C VAL A 83 -1.99 13.16 -9.23
N ARG A 84 -2.22 13.64 -8.00
CA ARG A 84 -1.24 13.68 -6.90
C ARG A 84 -1.67 12.82 -5.70
N SER A 85 -2.50 11.82 -5.95
CA SER A 85 -3.12 11.00 -4.90
C SER A 85 -3.19 9.53 -5.29
N TRP A 86 -3.34 8.67 -4.29
CA TRP A 86 -3.71 7.28 -4.50
C TRP A 86 -5.22 7.14 -4.41
N GLN A 87 -5.81 6.46 -5.38
CA GLN A 87 -7.24 6.16 -5.42
C GLN A 87 -7.44 4.66 -5.22
N LEU A 88 -8.38 4.32 -4.35
CA LEU A 88 -8.84 2.96 -4.12
C LEU A 88 -10.19 2.79 -4.80
N ILE A 89 -10.28 1.81 -5.69
CA ILE A 89 -11.54 1.39 -6.28
C ILE A 89 -11.96 0.06 -5.62
N ALA A 90 -13.17 0.05 -5.07
CA ALA A 90 -13.63 -1.04 -4.21
C ALA A 90 -15.15 -1.20 -4.25
N PHE A 91 -15.61 -2.43 -4.08
CA PHE A 91 -17.04 -2.73 -3.90
C PHE A 91 -17.41 -2.55 -2.43
N GLY A 92 -18.32 -1.61 -2.13
CA GLY A 92 -18.78 -1.37 -0.76
C GLY A 92 -19.93 -2.29 -0.36
N GLN A 93 -19.86 -2.87 0.84
CA GLN A 93 -21.04 -3.54 1.40
C GLN A 93 -22.13 -2.49 1.70
N ARG A 94 -23.37 -2.75 1.28
CA ARG A 94 -24.51 -1.91 1.67
C ARG A 94 -24.64 -1.92 3.19
N ARG A 95 -24.97 -0.78 3.78
CA ARG A 95 -25.40 -0.71 5.18
C ARG A 95 -26.65 -1.58 5.31
N GLN A 96 -26.68 -2.54 6.22
CA GLN A 96 -27.95 -3.03 6.73
C GLN A 96 -28.59 -1.83 7.46
N ALA A 97 -29.76 -1.43 7.00
CA ALA A 97 -30.59 -0.42 7.63
C ALA A 97 -31.34 -1.04 8.80
#